data_AF-A0AAC9RI65-F1
#
_entry.id   AF-A0AAC9RI65-F1
#
_cell.length_a   1.000
_cell.length_b   1.000
_cell.length_c   1.000
_cell.angle_alpha   90.00
_cell.angle_beta   90.00
_cell.angle_gamma   90.00
#
_symmetry.space_group_name_H-M   'P 1'
#
loop_
_entity.id
_entity.type
_entity.pdbx_description
1 polymer ?
#
loop_
_entity_poly.entity_id
_entity_poly.type
_entity_poly.pdbx_seq_one_letter_code
_entity_poly.pdbx_strand_id
1 'polypeptide(L)' 'MSRVDELKLEIERLRNKLGRYLEQNEDYDKIFSLNITIDKLIVEYHRLTIGR' A
#
# COMPACT_ATOMS: atom_id res chain seq x y z
N MET A 1 6.50 -6.38 -17.11
CA MET A 1 6.03 -5.24 -16.29
C MET A 1 7.23 -4.63 -15.60
N SER A 2 7.28 -3.32 -15.39
CA SER A 2 8.37 -2.73 -14.60
C SER A 2 8.06 -2.89 -13.10
N ARG A 3 9.10 -2.91 -12.26
CA ARG A 3 8.94 -2.92 -10.79
C ARG A 3 8.04 -1.77 -10.28
N VAL A 4 8.08 -0.63 -10.97
CA VAL A 4 7.23 0.54 -10.68
C VAL A 4 5.75 0.21 -10.92
N ASP A 5 5.43 -0.51 -12.00
CA ASP A 5 4.05 -0.93 -12.30
C ASP A 5 3.54 -1.96 -11.30
N GLU A 6 4.41 -2.89 -10.87
CA GLU A 6 4.09 -3.88 -9.82
C GLU A 6 3.76 -3.20 -8.49
N LEU A 7 4.62 -2.28 -8.04
CA LEU A 7 4.40 -1.51 -6.82
C LEU A 7 3.11 -0.71 -6.87
N LYS A 8 2.83 -0.06 -8.01
CA LYS A 8 1.58 0.69 -8.19
C LYS A 8 0.35 -0.21 -8.03
N LEU A 9 0.35 -1.39 -8.65
CA LEU A 9 -0.76 -2.34 -8.53
C LEU A 9 -0.88 -2.90 -7.11
N GLU A 10 0.24 -3.15 -6.44
CA GLU A 10 0.25 -3.67 -5.07
C GLU A 10 -0.30 -2.64 -4.07
N ILE A 11 0.14 -1.38 -4.17
CA ILE A 11 -0.38 -0.26 -3.37
C ILE A 11 -1.90 -0.14 -3.55
N GLU A 12 -2.40 -0.14 -4.78
CA GLU A 12 -3.84 -0.05 -5.06
C GLU A 12 -4.62 -1.23 -4.45
N ARG A 13 -4.10 -2.46 -4.57
CA ARG A 13 -4.72 -3.64 -3.94
C ARG A 13 -4.80 -3.52 -2.43
N LEU A 14 -3.74 -3.03 -1.79
CA LEU A 14 -3.70 -2.86 -0.33
C LEU A 14 -4.57 -1.70 0.13
N ARG A 15 -4.67 -0.59 -0.62
CA ARG A 15 -5.62 0.50 -0.34
C ARG A 15 -7.07 0.02 -0.39
N ASN A 16 -7.41 -0.80 -1.37
CA ASN A 16 -8.74 -1.43 -1.45
C ASN A 16 -8.99 -2.42 -0.29
N LYS A 17 -7.95 -3.08 0.20
CA LYS A 17 -8.04 -3.92 1.41
C LYS A 17 -8.26 -3.07 2.67
N LEU A 18 -7.56 -1.94 2.78
CA LEU A 18 -7.70 -1.00 3.89
C LEU A 18 -9.11 -0.40 3.93
N GLY A 19 -9.66 -0.01 2.79
CA GLY A 19 -11.05 0.45 2.69
C GLY A 19 -12.03 -0.58 3.26
N ARG A 20 -11.88 -1.85 2.87
CA ARG A 20 -12.70 -2.95 3.41
C ARG A 20 -12.53 -3.15 4.91
N TYR A 21 -11.32 -3.02 5.45
CA TYR A 21 -11.10 -3.10 6.90
C TYR A 21 -11.81 -1.98 7.65
N LEU A 22 -11.78 -0.75 7.12
CA LEU A 22 -12.48 0.39 7.70
C LEU A 22 -14.01 0.20 7.64
N GLU A 23 -14.54 -0.30 6.53
CA GLU A 23 -15.99 -0.59 6.39
C GLU A 23 -16.47 -1.69 7.33
N GLN A 24 -15.62 -2.66 7.64
CA GLN A 24 -15.96 -3.81 8.49
C GLN A 24 -15.71 -3.57 9.98
N ASN A 25 -15.25 -2.37 10.38
CA ASN A 25 -14.75 -2.11 11.74
C ASN A 25 -13.77 -3.19 12.20
N GLU A 26 -12.84 -3.58 11.31
CA GLU A 26 -11.79 -4.54 11.64
C GLU A 26 -10.89 -4.01 12.76
N ASP A 27 -10.14 -4.93 13.35
CA ASP A 27 -9.22 -4.65 14.44
C ASP A 27 -8.22 -3.52 14.10
N TYR A 28 -8.04 -2.60 15.05
CA TYR A 28 -7.20 -1.42 14.86
C TYR A 28 -5.74 -1.77 14.58
N ASP A 29 -5.21 -2.82 15.20
CA ASP A 29 -3.82 -3.25 14.98
C ASP A 29 -3.64 -3.79 13.55
N LYS A 30 -4.64 -4.48 13.01
CA LYS A 30 -4.64 -4.92 11.60
C LYS A 30 -4.68 -3.72 10.64
N ILE A 31 -5.53 -2.73 10.93
CA ILE A 31 -5.64 -1.50 10.13
C ILE A 31 -4.31 -0.75 10.14
N PHE A 32 -3.72 -0.57 11.33
CA PHE A 32 -2.45 0.12 11.52
C PHE A 32 -1.30 -0.60 10.79
N SER A 33 -1.19 -1.91 10.97
CA SER A 33 -0.16 -2.72 10.29
C SER A 33 -0.28 -2.66 8.76
N LEU A 34 -1.51 -2.71 8.24
CA LEU A 34 -1.76 -2.57 6.81
C LEU A 34 -1.39 -1.18 6.29
N ASN A 35 -1.70 -0.12 7.03
CA ASN A 35 -1.34 1.25 6.68
C ASN A 35 0.18 1.44 6.61
N ILE A 36 0.93 0.97 7.62
CA ILE A 36 2.40 0.99 7.61
C ILE A 36 2.99 0.23 6.41
N THR A 37 2.35 -0.88 6.01
CA THR A 37 2.78 -1.65 4.84
C THR A 37 2.60 -0.85 3.55
N ILE A 38 1.47 -0.18 3.40
CA ILE A 38 1.19 0.70 2.24
C ILE A 38 2.22 1.82 2.17
N ASP A 39 2.51 2.50 3.29
CA ASP A 39 3.47 3.60 3.32
C ASP A 39 4.88 3.18 2.90
N LYS A 40 5.33 2.00 3.35
CA LYS A 40 6.63 1.43 2.93
C LYS A 40 6.70 1.24 1.41
N LEU A 41 5.64 0.72 0.80
CA LEU A 41 5.58 0.51 -0.65
C LEU A 41 5.52 1.83 -1.42
N ILE A 42 4.82 2.84 -0.89
CA ILE A 42 4.79 4.20 -1.46
C ILE A 42 6.20 4.80 -1.45
N VAL A 43 6.94 4.67 -0.35
CA VAL A 43 8.33 5.13 -0.27
C VAL A 43 9.21 4.41 -1.29
N GLU A 44 9.09 3.09 -1.44
CA GLU A 44 9.82 2.32 -2.46
C GLU A 44 9.48 2.78 -3.88
N TYR A 45 8.19 2.97 -4.18
CA TYR A 45 7.71 3.49 -5.46
C TYR A 45 8.32 4.86 -5.77
N HIS A 46 8.33 5.78 -4.81
CA HIS A 46 8.92 7.10 -4.99
C HIS A 46 10.44 7.04 -5.21
N ARG A 47 11.17 6.16 -4.51
CA ARG A 47 12.61 5.97 -4.74
C ARG A 47 12.91 5.53 -6.17
N LEU A 48 12.11 4.62 -6.72
CA LEU A 48 12.30 4.11 -8.08
C LEU A 48 11.84 5.07 -9.17
N THR A 49 10.94 6.02 -8.85
CA THR A 49 10.45 7.03 -9.80
C THR A 49 11.28 8.32 -9.79
N ILE A 50 11.85 8.71 -8.65
CA ILE A 50 12.74 9.88 -8.52
C ILE A 50 14.17 9.56 -9.00
N GLY A 51 14.61 8.31 -8.88
CA GLY A 51 15.93 7.87 -9.38
C GLY A 51 16.02 7.61 -10.88
N ARG A 52 15.05 8.08 -11.67
CA ARG A 52 14.94 7.89 -13.13
C ARG A 52 15.11 9.18 -13.89
#